data_AF-Q08Q39-F1
#
_entry.id   AF-Q08Q39-F1
#
_cell.length_a   1.000
_cell.length_b   1.000
_cell.length_c   1.000
_cell.angle_alpha   90.00
_cell.angle_beta   90.00
_cell.angle_gamma   90.00
#
_symmetry.space_group_name_H-M   'P 1'
#
loop_
_entity.id
_entity.type
_entity.pdbx_description
1 polymer ?
#
loop_
_entity_poly.entity_id
_entity_poly.type
_entity_poly.pdbx_seq_one_letter_code
_entity_poly.pdbx_strand_id
1 'polypeptide(L)'
;MPVQGLLETASTVIRRAPFAGGHTLEAHGGYLIRIESFRRLELGRLVREALASEGLSGRLPGLHVSVIRRRKVVRLAFAGPQAPSAGASWYVAHEVLPQRLSRAANATVHAYLYEPSSKEEVIAYGNGRRVGGDRVVYDEVDLPVPMEEMDDAAFAHMRSRWPLGHLAYVFGLKREELLGLPRASASAVLALDASDVEAQLEALLPSPQVPVLTFDAA
;
A
#
# COMPACT_ATOMS: atom_id res chain seq x y z
N MET A 1 -44.25 -22.54 1.80
CA MET A 1 -43.16 -21.96 2.61
C MET A 1 -41.97 -21.77 1.69
N PRO A 2 -41.67 -20.56 1.18
CA PRO A 2 -40.48 -20.38 0.36
C PRO A 2 -39.25 -20.34 1.28
N VAL A 3 -38.21 -21.05 0.86
CA VAL A 3 -36.89 -21.04 1.49
C VAL A 3 -36.28 -19.66 1.23
N GLN A 4 -36.04 -18.89 2.30
CA GLN A 4 -35.20 -17.68 2.22
C GLN A 4 -33.78 -18.12 1.84
N GLY A 5 -33.46 -18.06 0.55
CA GLY A 5 -32.07 -18.06 0.10
C GLY A 5 -31.42 -16.80 0.66
N LEU A 6 -30.43 -16.97 1.53
CA LEU A 6 -29.52 -15.90 1.92
C LEU A 6 -28.84 -15.42 0.62
N LEU A 7 -29.18 -14.23 0.14
CA LEU A 7 -28.39 -13.53 -0.87
C LEU A 7 -27.01 -13.29 -0.26
N GLU A 8 -25.97 -13.93 -0.81
CA GLU A 8 -24.61 -13.72 -0.32
C GLU A 8 -24.18 -12.30 -0.71
N THR A 9 -23.90 -11.45 0.28
CA THR A 9 -23.41 -10.09 0.03
C THR A 9 -22.01 -10.12 -0.60
N ALA A 10 -21.64 -9.09 -1.35
CA ALA A 10 -20.28 -8.96 -1.89
C ALA A 10 -19.20 -9.07 -0.81
N SER A 11 -19.46 -8.56 0.41
CA SER A 11 -18.60 -8.74 1.58
C SER A 11 -18.39 -10.21 1.99
N THR A 12 -19.39 -11.07 1.82
CA THR A 12 -19.33 -12.51 2.14
C THR A 12 -18.47 -13.29 1.14
N VAL A 13 -18.49 -12.89 -0.13
CA VAL A 13 -17.69 -13.53 -1.19
C VAL A 13 -16.24 -13.04 -1.20
N ILE A 14 -15.99 -11.75 -0.95
CA ILE A 14 -14.62 -11.21 -0.81
C ILE A 14 -13.92 -11.85 0.39
N ARG A 15 -14.66 -12.16 1.47
CA ARG A 15 -14.16 -12.90 2.63
C ARG A 15 -13.64 -14.30 2.28
N ARG A 16 -14.16 -14.93 1.21
CA ARG A 16 -13.82 -16.30 0.80
C ARG A 16 -12.79 -16.39 -0.30
N ALA A 17 -12.52 -15.33 -1.07
CA ALA A 17 -11.59 -15.38 -2.19
C ALA A 17 -10.17 -15.71 -1.69
N PRO A 18 -9.68 -16.95 -1.89
CA PRO A 18 -8.36 -17.33 -1.42
C PRO A 18 -7.33 -16.57 -2.24
N PHE A 19 -6.35 -15.99 -1.56
CA PHE A 19 -5.19 -15.47 -2.24
C PHE A 19 -4.28 -16.62 -2.68
N ALA A 20 -3.49 -16.41 -3.74
CA ALA A 20 -2.46 -17.36 -4.13
C ALA A 20 -1.58 -17.71 -2.90
N GLY A 21 -1.54 -18.99 -2.53
CA GLY A 21 -0.82 -19.48 -1.35
C GLY A 21 -1.67 -19.81 -0.12
N GLY A 22 -3.01 -19.73 -0.18
CA GLY A 22 -3.90 -20.25 0.87
C GLY A 22 -3.99 -19.42 2.15
N HIS A 23 -3.47 -18.19 2.13
CA HIS A 23 -3.58 -17.26 3.25
C HIS A 23 -4.76 -16.30 3.07
N THR A 24 -5.49 -16.05 4.14
CA THR A 24 -6.43 -14.93 4.23
C THR A 24 -5.63 -13.63 4.25
N LEU A 25 -6.06 -12.64 3.46
CA LEU A 25 -5.49 -11.30 3.54
C LEU A 25 -6.05 -10.60 4.78
N GLU A 26 -5.18 -9.98 5.56
CA GLU A 26 -5.58 -9.17 6.71
C GLU A 26 -5.80 -7.72 6.28
N ALA A 27 -6.58 -6.97 7.08
CA ALA A 27 -6.70 -5.54 6.85
C ALA A 27 -5.33 -4.86 6.97
N HIS A 28 -4.97 -4.07 5.96
CA HIS A 28 -3.70 -3.35 5.96
C HIS A 28 -3.78 -2.08 5.13
N GLY A 29 -2.95 -1.11 5.49
CA GLY A 29 -2.78 0.12 4.73
C GLY A 29 -1.32 0.52 4.66
N GLY A 30 -1.06 1.68 4.10
CA GLY A 30 0.26 2.25 4.03
C GLY A 30 0.34 3.39 3.05
N TYR A 31 1.56 3.92 2.91
CA TYR A 31 1.90 4.89 1.88
C TYR A 31 2.73 4.21 0.80
N LEU A 32 2.30 4.32 -0.46
CA LEU A 32 3.00 3.79 -1.62
C LEU A 32 3.63 4.91 -2.43
N ILE A 33 4.91 4.75 -2.74
CA ILE A 33 5.69 5.70 -3.52
C ILE A 33 6.62 4.95 -4.48
N ARG A 34 6.83 5.51 -5.67
CA ARG A 34 7.89 5.06 -6.58
C ARG A 34 9.10 5.96 -6.36
N ILE A 35 10.22 5.39 -5.94
CA ILE A 35 11.47 6.14 -5.77
C ILE A 35 12.65 5.36 -6.33
N GLU A 36 13.61 6.10 -6.89
CA GLU A 36 14.82 5.49 -7.44
C GLU A 36 15.98 5.45 -6.45
N SER A 37 15.93 6.30 -5.42
CA SER A 37 16.89 6.35 -4.32
C SER A 37 16.23 6.99 -3.11
N PHE A 38 16.62 6.57 -1.90
CA PHE A 38 16.27 7.28 -0.67
C PHE A 38 17.26 8.41 -0.34
N ARG A 39 18.40 8.49 -1.05
CA ARG A 39 19.41 9.53 -0.84
C ARG A 39 18.74 10.90 -0.93
N ARG A 40 18.73 11.62 0.20
CA ARG A 40 18.15 12.97 0.42
C ARG A 40 16.68 13.03 0.84
N LEU A 41 15.97 11.91 0.96
CA LEU A 41 14.59 11.96 1.45
C LEU A 41 14.53 12.31 2.94
N GLU A 42 15.57 11.97 3.72
CA GLU A 42 15.59 12.14 5.18
C GLU A 42 14.33 11.54 5.82
N LEU A 43 13.99 10.31 5.44
CA LEU A 43 12.72 9.67 5.78
C LEU A 43 12.49 9.65 7.30
N GLY A 44 13.52 9.33 8.08
CA GLY A 44 13.42 9.32 9.54
C GLY A 44 13.05 10.71 10.12
N ARG A 45 13.56 11.79 9.53
CA ARG A 45 13.18 13.16 9.92
C ARG A 45 11.74 13.48 9.49
N LEU A 46 11.39 13.21 8.23
CA LEU A 46 10.05 13.50 7.70
C LEU A 46 8.94 12.79 8.48
N VAL A 47 9.14 11.52 8.83
CA VAL A 47 8.16 10.74 9.59
C VAL A 47 7.99 11.30 11.00
N ARG A 48 9.09 11.63 11.70
CA ARG A 48 9.03 12.24 13.04
C ARG A 48 8.31 13.58 13.03
N GLU A 49 8.61 14.44 12.07
CA GLU A 49 7.94 15.73 11.93
C GLU A 49 6.46 15.59 11.60
N ALA A 50 6.09 14.62 10.77
CA ALA A 50 4.69 14.33 10.46
C ALA A 50 3.93 13.89 11.71
N LEU A 51 4.46 12.88 12.43
CA LEU A 51 3.87 12.39 13.68
C LEU A 51 3.76 13.50 14.73
N ALA A 52 4.80 14.33 14.89
CA ALA A 52 4.77 15.46 15.82
C ALA A 52 3.71 16.50 15.45
N SER A 53 3.52 16.78 14.15
CA SER A 53 2.48 17.71 13.67
C SER A 53 1.06 17.18 13.94
N GLU A 54 0.91 15.86 14.01
CA GLU A 54 -0.35 15.18 14.32
C GLU A 54 -0.53 14.89 15.82
N GLY A 55 0.36 15.42 16.68
CA GLY A 55 0.29 15.23 18.14
C GLY A 55 0.76 13.86 18.64
N LEU A 56 1.40 13.06 17.78
CA LEU A 56 1.87 11.70 18.06
C LEU A 56 3.37 11.68 18.44
N SER A 57 3.76 12.55 19.38
CA SER A 57 5.15 12.80 19.79
C SER A 57 5.69 11.88 20.91
N GLY A 58 4.96 10.80 21.23
CA GLY A 58 5.38 9.80 22.22
C GLY A 58 6.46 8.84 21.72
N ARG A 59 6.50 7.63 22.29
CA ARG A 59 7.38 6.57 21.78
C ARG A 59 7.03 6.27 20.32
N LEU A 60 7.98 6.51 19.43
CA LEU A 60 7.77 6.40 18.00
C LEU A 60 7.52 4.94 17.60
N PRO A 61 6.52 4.66 16.74
CA PRO A 61 6.37 3.34 16.15
C PRO A 61 7.56 3.00 15.26
N GLY A 62 7.81 1.70 15.06
CA GLY A 62 8.69 1.25 13.99
C GLY A 62 8.07 1.58 12.63
N LEU A 63 8.90 1.77 11.61
CA LEU A 63 8.45 1.93 10.23
C LEU A 63 8.80 0.67 9.44
N HIS A 64 7.79 -0.15 9.16
CA HIS A 64 7.91 -1.25 8.22
C HIS A 64 7.96 -0.72 6.78
N VAL A 65 9.08 -0.96 6.13
CA VAL A 65 9.34 -0.63 4.73
C VAL A 65 9.37 -1.92 3.93
N SER A 66 8.56 -2.01 2.88
CA SER A 66 8.50 -3.17 1.98
C SER A 66 8.72 -2.71 0.54
N VAL A 67 9.51 -3.45 -0.24
CA VAL A 67 9.96 -3.01 -1.58
C VAL A 67 9.70 -4.07 -2.65
N ILE A 68 9.06 -3.68 -3.75
CA ILE A 68 9.09 -4.46 -5.00
C ILE A 68 10.21 -3.90 -5.88
N ARG A 69 11.41 -4.49 -5.75
CA ARG A 69 12.64 -3.98 -6.36
C ARG A 69 12.54 -3.78 -7.87
N ARG A 70 11.96 -4.75 -8.59
CA ARG A 70 11.77 -4.71 -10.06
C ARG A 70 10.96 -3.50 -10.53
N ARG A 71 10.07 -2.97 -9.69
CA ARG A 71 9.19 -1.84 -10.01
C ARG A 71 9.54 -0.58 -9.24
N LYS A 72 10.56 -0.65 -8.37
CA LYS A 72 10.98 0.44 -7.48
C LYS A 72 9.81 0.99 -6.64
N VAL A 73 8.89 0.11 -6.26
CA VAL A 73 7.71 0.48 -5.44
C VAL A 73 8.07 0.24 -3.99
N VAL A 74 7.91 1.29 -3.19
CA VAL A 74 8.14 1.28 -1.75
C VAL A 74 6.81 1.45 -1.04
N ARG A 75 6.55 0.57 -0.09
CA ARG A 75 5.47 0.68 0.89
C ARG A 75 6.05 1.11 2.22
N LEU A 76 5.43 2.10 2.85
CA LEU A 76 5.71 2.56 4.20
C LEU A 76 4.50 2.28 5.08
N ALA A 77 4.68 1.58 6.19
CA ALA A 77 3.63 1.30 7.16
C ALA A 77 4.19 1.29 8.58
N PHE A 78 3.45 1.82 9.55
CA PHE A 78 3.83 1.77 10.96
C PHE A 78 3.67 0.36 11.53
N ALA A 79 4.61 -0.04 12.39
CA ALA A 79 4.70 -1.37 12.99
C ALA A 79 5.08 -1.30 14.48
N GLY A 80 4.75 -2.36 15.20
CA GLY A 80 5.01 -2.51 16.63
C GLY A 80 3.84 -2.07 17.53
N PRO A 81 3.97 -2.21 18.85
CA PRO A 81 2.89 -1.91 19.81
C PRO A 81 2.41 -0.46 19.81
N GLN A 82 3.25 0.46 19.31
CA GLN A 82 2.95 1.88 19.18
C GLN A 82 2.34 2.23 17.81
N ALA A 83 2.17 1.24 16.92
CA ALA A 83 1.48 1.45 15.66
C ALA A 83 0.01 1.86 15.90
N PRO A 84 -0.61 2.59 14.96
CA PRO A 84 -1.96 3.07 15.14
C PRO A 84 -2.98 1.97 15.47
N SER A 85 -3.70 2.13 16.57
CA SER A 85 -4.75 1.19 17.02
C SER A 85 -5.97 1.18 16.09
N ALA A 86 -6.18 2.26 15.31
CA ALA A 86 -7.21 2.36 14.29
C ALA A 86 -6.97 1.48 13.04
N GLY A 87 -5.87 0.71 13.03
CA GLY A 87 -5.56 -0.23 11.97
C GLY A 87 -5.37 0.45 10.61
N ALA A 88 -5.80 -0.22 9.55
CA ALA A 88 -5.57 0.23 8.18
C ALA A 88 -6.25 1.59 7.87
N SER A 89 -7.39 1.89 8.49
CA SER A 89 -8.13 3.14 8.30
C SER A 89 -7.30 4.39 8.68
N TRP A 90 -6.31 4.24 9.56
CA TRP A 90 -5.46 5.32 10.02
C TRP A 90 -4.72 6.00 8.86
N TYR A 91 -4.26 5.24 7.87
CA TYR A 91 -3.41 5.74 6.77
C TYR A 91 -4.15 6.70 5.84
N VAL A 92 -5.45 6.51 5.64
CA VAL A 92 -6.28 7.41 4.80
C VAL A 92 -6.82 8.59 5.61
N ALA A 93 -6.76 8.52 6.94
CA ALA A 93 -7.16 9.60 7.85
C ALA A 93 -6.01 10.58 8.20
N HIS A 94 -4.75 10.17 8.03
CA HIS A 94 -3.56 10.95 8.41
C HIS A 94 -2.78 11.40 7.17
N GLU A 95 -2.98 12.65 6.80
CA GLU A 95 -2.50 13.19 5.51
C GLU A 95 -1.13 13.85 5.58
N VAL A 96 -0.61 14.14 6.77
CA VAL A 96 0.60 14.96 6.90
C VAL A 96 1.83 14.27 6.31
N LEU A 97 2.00 12.97 6.59
CA LEU A 97 3.14 12.22 6.06
C LEU A 97 3.13 12.11 4.52
N PRO A 98 2.05 11.64 3.85
CA PRO A 98 2.05 11.55 2.39
C PRO A 98 2.15 12.91 1.69
N GLN A 99 1.63 13.99 2.30
CA GLN A 99 1.85 15.35 1.82
C GLN A 99 3.35 15.72 1.86
N ARG A 100 4.02 15.53 3.01
CA ARG A 100 5.45 15.84 3.16
C ARG A 100 6.31 15.00 2.22
N LEU A 101 6.05 13.70 2.13
CA LEU A 101 6.77 12.78 1.25
C LEU A 101 6.60 13.16 -0.22
N SER A 102 5.38 13.48 -0.66
CA SER A 102 5.15 13.83 -2.07
C SER A 102 5.87 15.13 -2.48
N ARG A 103 6.03 16.08 -1.55
CA ARG A 103 6.84 17.28 -1.76
C ARG A 103 8.33 16.97 -1.76
N ALA A 104 8.83 16.25 -0.76
CA ALA A 104 10.26 15.99 -0.61
C ALA A 104 10.83 15.08 -1.70
N ALA A 105 10.07 14.05 -2.10
CA ALA A 105 10.46 13.11 -3.14
C ALA A 105 10.18 13.61 -4.57
N ASN A 106 9.47 14.74 -4.72
CA ASN A 106 8.93 15.22 -6.00
C ASN A 106 8.22 14.10 -6.79
N ALA A 107 7.39 13.32 -6.09
CA ALA A 107 6.72 12.14 -6.62
C ALA A 107 5.31 12.00 -6.03
N THR A 108 4.41 11.34 -6.74
CA THR A 108 3.08 11.04 -6.21
C THR A 108 3.15 9.96 -5.13
N VAL A 109 2.55 10.24 -3.97
CA VAL A 109 2.41 9.30 -2.85
C VAL A 109 0.95 8.90 -2.73
N HIS A 110 0.70 7.60 -2.60
CA HIS A 110 -0.64 7.07 -2.46
C HIS A 110 -0.83 6.50 -1.06
N ALA A 111 -1.67 7.15 -0.25
CA ALA A 111 -2.19 6.54 0.97
C ALA A 111 -3.26 5.53 0.57
N TYR A 112 -3.19 4.31 1.09
CA TYR A 112 -4.17 3.29 0.76
C TYR A 112 -4.64 2.50 1.99
N LEU A 113 -5.85 1.97 1.83
CA LEU A 113 -6.57 1.15 2.78
C LEU A 113 -7.10 -0.08 2.06
N TYR A 114 -6.81 -1.25 2.61
CA TYR A 114 -7.48 -2.50 2.28
C TYR A 114 -8.12 -3.06 3.56
N GLU A 115 -9.45 -3.16 3.56
CA GLU A 115 -10.19 -3.93 4.55
C GLU A 115 -10.96 -5.05 3.81
N PRO A 116 -10.57 -6.32 3.96
CA PRO A 116 -11.11 -7.43 3.18
C PRO A 116 -12.64 -7.57 3.23
N SER A 117 -13.28 -7.14 4.31
CA SER A 117 -14.72 -7.34 4.53
C SER A 117 -15.59 -6.12 4.26
N SER A 118 -15.02 -4.94 4.08
CA SER A 118 -15.80 -3.68 4.11
C SER A 118 -15.51 -2.77 2.92
N LYS A 119 -14.24 -2.43 2.68
CA LYS A 119 -13.88 -1.40 1.71
C LYS A 119 -12.42 -1.44 1.28
N GLU A 120 -12.15 -0.74 0.19
CA GLU A 120 -10.82 -0.27 -0.14
C GLU A 120 -10.85 1.19 -0.58
N GLU A 121 -9.77 1.90 -0.30
CA GLU A 121 -9.68 3.34 -0.50
C GLU A 121 -8.25 3.74 -0.81
N VAL A 122 -8.09 4.70 -1.71
CA VAL A 122 -6.81 5.26 -2.11
C VAL A 122 -6.93 6.77 -2.16
N ILE A 123 -5.93 7.47 -1.61
CA ILE A 123 -5.80 8.93 -1.73
C ILE A 123 -4.42 9.24 -2.31
N ALA A 124 -4.39 10.00 -3.40
CA ALA A 124 -3.16 10.41 -4.06
C ALA A 124 -2.75 11.83 -3.63
N TYR A 125 -1.47 12.00 -3.30
CA TYR A 125 -0.86 13.27 -2.94
C TYR A 125 0.29 13.59 -3.90
N GLY A 126 0.30 14.81 -4.43
CA GLY A 126 1.35 15.33 -5.32
C GLY A 126 1.78 16.72 -4.87
N ASN A 127 3.09 16.93 -4.74
CA ASN A 127 3.67 18.21 -4.28
C ASN A 127 3.05 18.75 -2.97
N GLY A 128 2.70 17.84 -2.04
CA GLY A 128 2.09 18.20 -0.76
C GLY A 128 0.62 18.59 -0.81
N ARG A 129 -0.12 18.23 -1.86
CA ARG A 129 -1.56 18.44 -1.98
C ARG A 129 -2.26 17.15 -2.38
N ARG A 130 -3.52 16.99 -1.96
CA ARG A 130 -4.39 15.92 -2.49
C ARG A 130 -4.66 16.19 -3.96
N VAL A 131 -4.35 15.23 -4.82
CA VAL A 131 -4.49 15.32 -6.29
C VAL A 131 -5.48 14.31 -6.86
N GLY A 132 -5.98 13.39 -6.04
CA GLY A 132 -6.97 12.41 -6.45
C GLY A 132 -7.21 11.37 -5.37
N GLY A 133 -7.97 10.36 -5.73
CA GLY A 133 -8.30 9.24 -4.86
C GLY A 133 -9.61 8.59 -5.31
N ASP A 134 -9.84 7.40 -4.81
CA ASP A 134 -11.03 6.61 -5.10
C ASP A 134 -11.35 5.70 -3.91
N ARG A 135 -12.62 5.33 -3.77
CA ARG A 135 -13.12 4.49 -2.67
C ARG A 135 -14.22 3.57 -3.19
N VAL A 136 -14.16 2.33 -2.75
CA VAL A 136 -15.23 1.35 -2.92
C VAL A 136 -15.61 0.78 -1.56
N VAL A 137 -16.90 0.83 -1.21
CA VAL A 137 -17.50 0.06 -0.13
C VAL A 137 -18.17 -1.15 -0.76
N TYR A 138 -17.77 -2.36 -0.36
CA TYR A 138 -18.16 -3.56 -1.09
C TYR A 138 -19.67 -3.82 -1.09
N ASP A 139 -20.35 -3.51 0.02
CA ASP A 139 -21.80 -3.67 0.14
C ASP A 139 -22.59 -2.60 -0.65
N GLU A 140 -21.92 -1.56 -1.15
CA GLU A 140 -22.53 -0.50 -1.96
C GLU A 140 -22.22 -0.66 -3.47
N VAL A 141 -21.54 -1.75 -3.86
CA VAL A 141 -21.22 -1.99 -5.28
C VAL A 141 -22.46 -2.48 -6.02
N ASP A 142 -22.86 -1.72 -7.03
CA ASP A 142 -23.84 -2.17 -8.01
C ASP A 142 -23.26 -3.29 -8.87
N LEU A 143 -23.80 -4.50 -8.71
CA LEU A 143 -23.38 -5.67 -9.45
C LEU A 143 -24.17 -5.80 -10.77
N PRO A 144 -23.53 -6.13 -11.89
CA PRO A 144 -24.21 -6.29 -13.18
C PRO A 144 -25.16 -7.50 -13.20
N VAL A 145 -24.88 -8.51 -12.37
CA VAL A 145 -25.69 -9.72 -12.17
C VAL A 145 -25.62 -10.12 -10.68
N PRO A 146 -26.59 -10.91 -10.16
CA PRO A 146 -26.47 -11.50 -8.83
C PRO A 146 -25.12 -12.20 -8.63
N MET A 147 -24.59 -12.14 -7.42
CA MET A 147 -23.24 -12.67 -7.12
C MET A 147 -23.15 -14.17 -7.38
N GLU A 148 -24.22 -14.91 -7.10
CA GLU A 148 -24.34 -16.34 -7.31
C GLU A 148 -24.26 -16.73 -8.81
N GLU A 149 -24.50 -15.77 -9.70
CA GLU A 149 -24.47 -15.93 -11.15
C GLU A 149 -23.18 -15.36 -11.79
N MET A 150 -22.36 -14.66 -11.00
CA MET A 150 -21.12 -14.07 -11.51
C MET A 150 -19.98 -15.10 -11.48
N ASP A 151 -19.37 -15.34 -12.63
CA ASP A 151 -18.17 -16.17 -12.69
C ASP A 151 -16.94 -15.45 -12.07
N ASP A 152 -15.97 -16.26 -11.64
CA ASP A 152 -14.75 -15.76 -10.98
C ASP A 152 -13.95 -14.78 -11.86
N ALA A 153 -13.98 -14.95 -13.17
CA ALA A 153 -13.22 -14.13 -14.11
C ALA A 153 -13.84 -12.73 -14.28
N ALA A 154 -15.16 -12.65 -14.38
CA ALA A 154 -15.93 -11.42 -14.39
C ALA A 154 -15.75 -10.68 -13.07
N PHE A 155 -15.79 -11.38 -11.94
CA PHE A 155 -15.55 -10.77 -10.63
C PHE A 155 -14.13 -10.22 -10.48
N ALA A 156 -13.12 -11.00 -10.88
CA ALA A 156 -11.73 -10.55 -10.88
C ALA A 156 -11.52 -9.33 -11.80
N HIS A 157 -12.18 -9.33 -12.96
CA HIS A 157 -12.15 -8.21 -13.90
C HIS A 157 -12.80 -6.95 -13.32
N MET A 158 -13.91 -7.06 -12.60
CA MET A 158 -14.50 -5.94 -11.89
C MET A 158 -13.54 -5.39 -10.82
N ARG A 159 -13.00 -6.27 -9.96
CA ARG A 159 -12.03 -5.90 -8.91
C ARG A 159 -10.75 -5.25 -9.42
N SER A 160 -10.38 -5.51 -10.67
CA SER A 160 -9.21 -4.88 -11.30
C SER A 160 -9.41 -3.36 -11.51
N ARG A 161 -10.67 -2.89 -11.55
CA ARG A 161 -11.02 -1.47 -11.68
C ARG A 161 -11.24 -0.77 -10.35
N TRP A 162 -11.39 -1.52 -9.26
CA TRP A 162 -11.51 -0.95 -7.93
C TRP A 162 -10.21 -0.26 -7.48
N PRO A 163 -10.23 0.61 -6.44
CA PRO A 163 -9.12 1.46 -6.08
C PRO A 163 -7.75 0.77 -6.00
N LEU A 164 -7.66 -0.43 -5.39
CA LEU A 164 -6.38 -1.15 -5.28
C LEU A 164 -6.00 -1.91 -6.56
N GLY A 165 -6.99 -2.28 -7.38
CA GLY A 165 -6.74 -2.80 -8.72
C GLY A 165 -6.15 -1.72 -9.62
N HIS A 166 -6.75 -0.53 -9.61
CA HIS A 166 -6.25 0.64 -10.33
C HIS A 166 -4.88 1.08 -9.82
N LEU A 167 -4.67 1.10 -8.49
CA LEU A 167 -3.38 1.43 -7.90
C LEU A 167 -2.29 0.46 -8.33
N ALA A 168 -2.59 -0.84 -8.36
CA ALA A 168 -1.65 -1.84 -8.86
C ALA A 168 -1.28 -1.58 -10.33
N TYR A 169 -2.27 -1.25 -11.17
CA TYR A 169 -2.04 -0.85 -12.56
C TYR A 169 -1.11 0.36 -12.68
N VAL A 170 -1.33 1.43 -11.90
CA VAL A 170 -0.47 2.63 -11.86
C VAL A 170 0.99 2.27 -11.53
N PHE A 171 1.20 1.29 -10.66
CA PHE A 171 2.53 0.81 -10.30
C PHE A 171 3.09 -0.28 -11.24
N GLY A 172 2.34 -0.73 -12.23
CA GLY A 172 2.74 -1.81 -13.13
C GLY A 172 2.85 -3.17 -12.41
N LEU A 173 1.95 -3.39 -11.46
CA LEU A 173 1.80 -4.57 -10.62
C LEU A 173 0.48 -5.27 -10.90
N LYS A 174 0.41 -6.57 -10.59
CA LYS A 174 -0.86 -7.25 -10.36
C LYS A 174 -1.46 -6.82 -9.03
N ARG A 175 -2.79 -6.86 -8.92
CA ARG A 175 -3.49 -6.58 -7.66
C ARG A 175 -2.97 -7.46 -6.52
N GLU A 176 -2.64 -8.70 -6.82
CA GLU A 176 -2.09 -9.65 -5.87
C GLU A 176 -0.67 -9.29 -5.42
N GLU A 177 0.16 -8.74 -6.32
CA GLU A 177 1.49 -8.25 -5.91
C GLU A 177 1.36 -7.09 -4.92
N LEU A 178 0.39 -6.18 -5.15
CA LEU A 178 0.13 -5.04 -4.26
C LEU A 178 -0.42 -5.47 -2.90
N LEU A 179 -1.42 -6.36 -2.87
CA LEU A 179 -2.00 -6.86 -1.62
C LEU A 179 -1.01 -7.75 -0.83
N GLY A 180 -0.06 -8.38 -1.52
CA GLY A 180 1.02 -9.15 -0.89
C GLY A 180 2.16 -8.30 -0.32
N LEU A 181 2.20 -6.98 -0.57
CA LEU A 181 3.30 -6.10 -0.13
C LEU A 181 3.66 -6.17 1.35
N PRO A 182 2.71 -6.29 2.31
CA PRO A 182 3.05 -6.46 3.72
C PRO A 182 3.92 -7.70 4.01
N ARG A 183 4.00 -8.66 3.09
CA ARG A 183 4.78 -9.90 3.21
C ARG A 183 5.91 -9.98 2.17
N ALA A 184 6.25 -8.87 1.52
CA ALA A 184 7.32 -8.85 0.52
C ALA A 184 8.67 -9.25 1.14
N SER A 185 9.43 -10.10 0.45
CA SER A 185 10.72 -10.62 0.93
C SER A 185 11.78 -9.54 1.12
N ALA A 186 11.69 -8.43 0.38
CA ALA A 186 12.55 -7.28 0.54
C ALA A 186 11.88 -6.27 1.47
N SER A 187 12.03 -6.47 2.79
CA SER A 187 11.45 -5.59 3.80
C SER A 187 12.35 -5.42 5.02
N ALA A 188 12.15 -4.33 5.76
CA ALA A 188 12.76 -4.11 7.07
C ALA A 188 11.84 -3.28 7.97
N VAL A 189 11.97 -3.45 9.28
CA VAL A 189 11.34 -2.57 10.27
C VAL A 189 12.41 -1.64 10.82
N LEU A 190 12.25 -0.35 10.54
CA LEU A 190 13.20 0.69 10.91
C LEU A 190 12.79 1.33 12.24
N ALA A 191 13.75 1.49 13.14
CA ALA A 191 13.58 2.32 14.32
C ALA A 191 13.80 3.80 13.94
N LEU A 192 12.77 4.63 14.08
CA LEU A 192 12.78 6.02 13.59
C LEU A 192 13.76 6.95 14.33
N ASP A 193 14.27 6.50 15.48
CA ASP A 193 15.27 7.16 16.32
C ASP A 193 16.70 6.69 16.07
N ALA A 194 16.90 5.64 15.27
CA ALA A 194 18.24 5.15 14.95
C ALA A 194 18.97 6.09 13.98
N SER A 195 20.29 6.21 14.14
CA SER A 195 21.12 7.09 13.31
C SER A 195 21.42 6.54 11.92
N ASP A 196 21.16 5.25 11.68
CA ASP A 196 21.49 4.51 10.46
C ASP A 196 20.28 4.21 9.55
N VAL A 197 19.11 4.80 9.85
CA VAL A 197 17.85 4.62 9.10
C VAL A 197 18.04 4.78 7.59
N GLU A 198 18.75 5.83 7.15
CA GLU A 198 18.97 6.09 5.73
C GLU A 198 19.87 5.03 5.06
N ALA A 199 20.86 4.51 5.78
CA ALA A 199 21.72 3.44 5.27
C ALA A 199 20.95 2.13 5.14
N GLN A 200 20.09 1.81 6.12
CA GLN A 200 19.22 0.62 6.06
C GLN A 200 18.20 0.72 4.91
N LEU A 201 17.63 1.91 4.68
CA LEU A 201 16.70 2.16 3.57
C LEU A 201 17.36 1.95 2.20
N GLU A 202 18.56 2.50 2.03
CA GLU A 202 19.27 2.39 0.76
C GLU A 202 19.65 0.93 0.45
N ALA A 203 19.95 0.12 1.47
CA ALA A 203 20.21 -1.32 1.31
C ALA A 203 18.98 -2.13 0.85
N LEU A 204 17.76 -1.61 1.01
CA LEU A 204 16.54 -2.27 0.52
C LEU A 204 16.32 -2.08 -0.97
N LEU A 205 16.81 -0.96 -1.53
CA LEU A 205 16.69 -0.67 -2.96
C LEU A 205 17.66 -1.52 -3.77
N PRO A 206 17.31 -1.89 -5.02
CA PRO A 206 18.28 -2.51 -5.91
C PRO A 206 19.45 -1.53 -6.13
N SER A 207 20.69 -2.00 -5.93
CA SER A 207 21.87 -1.23 -6.31
C SER A 207 21.77 -0.84 -7.78
N PRO A 208 22.20 0.36 -8.19
CA PRO A 208 22.27 0.70 -9.60
C PRO A 208 23.16 -0.35 -10.28
N GLN A 209 22.57 -1.14 -11.17
CA GLN A 209 23.35 -2.00 -12.04
C GLN A 209 24.15 -1.04 -12.94
N VAL A 210 25.46 -0.94 -12.68
CA VAL A 210 26.36 -0.32 -13.63
C VAL A 210 26.21 -1.13 -14.92
N PRO A 211 25.82 -0.53 -16.05
CA PRO A 211 25.81 -1.25 -17.31
C PRO A 211 27.24 -1.76 -17.55
N VAL A 212 27.39 -3.08 -17.57
CA VAL A 212 28.64 -3.70 -18.02
C VAL A 212 28.74 -3.35 -19.50
N LEU A 213 29.51 -2.31 -19.81
CA LEU A 213 29.96 -2.06 -21.16
C LEU A 213 30.89 -3.22 -21.52
N THR A 214 30.35 -4.23 -22.20
CA THR A 214 31.17 -5.19 -22.93
C THR A 214 31.88 -4.42 -24.03
N PHE A 215 33.11 -4.01 -23.75
CA PHE A 215 34.09 -3.72 -24.79
C PHE A 215 34.46 -5.06 -25.41
N ASP A 216 33.82 -5.40 -26.52
CA ASP A 216 34.40 -6.36 -27.45
C ASP A 216 35.68 -5.72 -28.00
N ALA A 217 36.82 -6.24 -27.56
CA ALA A 217 38.09 -5.98 -28.21
C ALA A 217 38.12 -6.78 -29.52
N ALA A 218 38.48 -6.07 -30.58
CA ALA A 218 38.54 -6.50 -31.98
C ALA A 218 39.37 -7.76 -32.24
#